data_AF-A0A7Y2AWE3-F1
#
_entry.id   AF-A0A7Y2AWE3-F1
#
_cell.length_a   1.000
_cell.length_b   1.000
_cell.length_c   1.000
_cell.angle_alpha   90.00
_cell.angle_beta   90.00
_cell.angle_gamma   90.00
#
_symmetry.space_group_name_H-M   'P 1'
#
loop_
_entity.id
_entity.type
_entity.pdbx_description
1 polymer ?
#
loop_
_entity_poly.entity_id
_entity_poly.type
_entity_poly.pdbx_seq_one_letter_code
_entity_poly.pdbx_strand_id
1 'polypeptide(L)' 'MFEHRQDLMEKLMKENEDFRRIFNRHQELDKRVTEAELGTKPMEDLALNQLKKEKLFAKDRLAQLMDSANA' A
#
# COMPACT_ATOMS: atom_id res chain seq x y z
N MET A 1 -8.37 -20.17 8.33
CA MET A 1 -7.61 -20.02 7.06
C MET A 1 -7.32 -18.56 6.65
N PHE A 2 -8.01 -17.54 7.18
CA PHE A 2 -7.70 -16.11 6.88
C PHE A 2 -6.90 -15.42 8.00
N GLU A 3 -6.92 -15.97 9.21
CA GLU A 3 -6.27 -15.41 10.41
C GLU A 3 -4.74 -15.37 10.28
N HIS A 4 -4.13 -16.35 9.61
CA HIS A 4 -2.68 -16.37 9.38
C HIS A 4 -2.17 -15.18 8.57
N ARG A 5 -2.98 -14.57 7.70
CA ARG A 5 -2.54 -13.41 6.91
C ARG A 5 -2.46 -12.14 7.74
N GLN A 6 -3.34 -11.98 8.73
CA GLN A 6 -3.28 -10.81 9.62
C GLN A 6 -2.07 -10.92 10.54
N ASP A 7 -1.85 -12.10 11.13
CA ASP A 7 -0.70 -12.35 12.01
C ASP A 7 0.63 -12.15 11.26
N LEU A 8 0.76 -12.72 10.05
CA LEU A 8 1.94 -12.53 9.20
C LEU A 8 2.15 -11.06 8.82
N MET A 9 1.07 -10.33 8.54
CA MET A 9 1.12 -8.91 8.19
C MET A 9 1.53 -8.04 9.38
N GLU A 10 1.01 -8.30 10.58
CA GLU A 10 1.44 -7.62 11.81
C GLU A 10 2.88 -7.95 12.17
N LYS A 11 3.28 -9.20 11.99
CA LYS A 11 4.65 -9.65 12.22
C LYS A 11 5.62 -8.99 11.24
N LEU A 12 5.29 -8.94 9.95
CA LEU A 12 6.07 -8.23 8.94
C LEU A 12 6.09 -6.72 9.16
N MET A 13 5.00 -6.11 9.63
CA MET A 13 5.00 -4.70 10.02
C MET A 13 5.96 -4.40 11.17
N LYS A 14 6.16 -5.35 12.10
CA LYS A 14 7.07 -5.21 13.24
C LYS A 14 8.51 -5.60 12.90
N GLU A 15 8.72 -6.69 12.17
CA GLU A 15 10.04 -7.21 11.84
C GLU A 15 10.67 -6.50 10.63
N ASN A 16 9.85 -5.98 9.71
CA ASN A 16 10.32 -5.44 8.44
C ASN A 16 9.94 -3.96 8.28
N GLU A 17 10.89 -3.07 8.58
CA GLU A 17 10.71 -1.62 8.46
C GLU A 17 10.37 -1.19 7.03
N ASP A 18 10.87 -1.90 6.01
CA ASP A 18 10.54 -1.63 4.62
C ASP A 18 9.05 -1.90 4.34
N PHE A 19 8.49 -2.98 4.91
CA PHE A 19 7.06 -3.26 4.82
C PHE A 19 6.24 -2.11 5.40
N ARG A 20 6.61 -1.63 6.59
CA ARG A 20 5.95 -0.50 7.24
C ARG A 20 6.05 0.79 6.43
N ARG A 21 7.21 1.08 5.82
CA ARG A 21 7.40 2.25 4.95
C ARG A 21 6.51 2.19 3.71
N ILE A 22 6.47 1.04 3.04
CA ILE A 22 5.65 0.83 1.84
C ILE A 22 4.16 0.92 2.20
N PHE A 23 3.75 0.35 3.33
CA PHE A 23 2.37 0.42 3.80
C PHE A 23 1.92 1.85 4.11
N ASN A 24 2.75 2.64 4.80
CA ASN A 24 2.47 4.06 5.05
C ASN A 24 2.32 4.82 3.72
N ARG A 25 3.23 4.57 2.77
CA ARG A 25 3.15 5.19 1.44
C ARG A 25 1.89 4.79 0.69
N HIS A 26 1.48 3.52 0.76
CA HIS A 26 0.20 3.07 0.20
C HIS A 26 -0.98 3.81 0.82
N GLN A 27 -1.01 3.96 2.15
CA GLN A 27 -2.08 4.72 2.84
C GLN A 27 -2.10 6.20 2.46
N GLU A 28 -0.93 6.85 2.34
CA GLU A 28 -0.86 8.24 1.88
C GLU A 28 -1.38 8.39 0.45
N LEU A 29 -1.00 7.48 -0.44
CA LEU A 29 -1.47 7.47 -1.82
C LEU A 29 -2.98 7.26 -1.88
N ASP A 30 -3.51 6.30 -1.12
CA ASP A 30 -4.94 6.02 -1.04
C ASP A 30 -5.74 7.22 -0.50
N LYS A 31 -5.20 7.89 0.51
CA LYS A 31 -5.77 9.14 1.04
C LYS A 31 -5.79 10.24 -0.02
N ARG A 32 -4.70 10.42 -0.77
CA ARG A 32 -4.63 11.41 -1.86
C ARG A 32 -5.60 11.08 -3.00
N VAL A 33 -5.73 9.81 -3.36
CA VAL A 33 -6.76 9.35 -4.34
C VAL A 33 -8.14 9.70 -3.82
N THR A 34 -8.43 9.36 -2.56
CA THR A 34 -9.74 9.62 -1.94
C THR A 34 -10.04 11.12 -1.87
N GLU A 35 -9.08 11.96 -1.49
CA GLU A 35 -9.22 13.43 -1.50
C GLU A 35 -9.45 14.00 -2.91
N ALA A 36 -8.84 13.38 -3.93
CA ALA A 36 -9.06 13.73 -5.32
C ALA A 36 -10.44 13.28 -5.83
N GLU A 37 -10.88 12.08 -5.47
CA GLU A 37 -12.20 11.52 -5.83
C GLU A 37 -13.35 12.24 -5.12
N LEU A 38 -13.13 12.70 -3.88
CA LEU A 38 -14.06 13.55 -3.14
C LEU A 38 -14.19 14.97 -3.72
N GLY A 39 -13.36 15.33 -4.69
CA GLY A 39 -13.34 16.67 -5.29
C GLY A 39 -12.74 17.74 -4.38
N THR A 40 -12.13 17.35 -3.25
CA THR A 40 -11.49 18.27 -2.29
C THR A 40 -10.25 18.91 -2.88
N LYS A 41 -9.58 18.22 -3.81
CA LYS A 41 -8.52 18.77 -4.66
C LYS A 41 -8.79 18.38 -6.10
N PRO A 42 -8.97 19.33 -7.04
CA PRO A 42 -8.99 19.00 -8.46
C PRO A 42 -7.62 18.42 -8.81
N MET A 43 -7.57 17.13 -9.08
CA MET A 43 -6.36 16.40 -9.42
C MET A 43 -6.41 16.08 -10.91
N GLU A 44 -5.32 16.33 -11.64
CA GLU A 44 -5.21 15.93 -13.04
C GLU A 44 -5.37 14.41 -13.18
N ASP A 45 -6.06 13.98 -14.23
CA ASP A 45 -6.28 12.57 -14.57
C ASP A 45 -4.95 11.78 -14.66
N LEU A 46 -3.88 12.46 -15.10
CA LEU A 46 -2.51 11.93 -15.11
C LEU A 46 -1.96 11.65 -13.71
N ALA A 47 -2.28 12.50 -12.74
CA ALA A 47 -1.83 12.33 -11.37
C ALA A 47 -2.65 11.23 -10.66
N LEU A 48 -3.95 11.11 -10.94
CA LEU A 48 -4.77 10.00 -10.46
C LEU A 48 -4.27 8.64 -11.01
N ASN A 49 -3.92 8.59 -12.30
CA ASN A 49 -3.33 7.40 -12.91
C ASN A 49 -1.95 7.04 -12.32
N GLN A 50 -1.12 8.04 -12.02
CA GLN A 50 0.15 7.82 -11.32
C GLN A 50 -0.07 7.27 -9.89
N LEU A 51 -1.01 7.84 -9.14
CA LEU A 51 -1.36 7.34 -7.81
C LEU A 51 -1.85 5.90 -7.84
N LYS A 52 -2.70 5.53 -8.81
CA LYS A 52 -3.16 4.15 -9.01
C LYS A 52 -1.99 3.19 -9.31
N LYS A 53 -1.02 3.62 -10.12
CA LYS A 53 0.20 2.84 -10.40
C LYS A 53 1.09 2.71 -9.17
N GLU A 54 1.33 3.79 -8.42
CA GLU A 54 2.11 3.71 -7.18
C GLU A 54 1.42 2.84 -6.12
N LYS A 55 0.08 2.90 -6.02
CA LYS A 55 -0.71 2.04 -5.14
C LYS A 55 -0.55 0.56 -5.53
N LEU A 56 -0.62 0.26 -6.82
CA LEU A 56 -0.40 -1.08 -7.35
C LEU A 56 1.03 -1.55 -7.04
N PHE A 57 2.04 -0.71 -7.29
CA PHE A 57 3.44 -1.02 -7.00
C PHE A 57 3.70 -1.26 -5.51
N ALA A 58 3.12 -0.44 -4.64
CA ALA A 58 3.22 -0.62 -3.19
C ALA A 58 2.59 -1.95 -2.77
N LYS A 59 1.39 -2.28 -3.28
CA LYS A 59 0.74 -3.56 -3.03
C LYS A 59 1.57 -4.74 -3.52
N ASP A 60 2.12 -4.65 -4.73
CA ASP A 60 2.96 -5.70 -5.34
C ASP A 60 4.21 -5.93 -4.49
N ARG A 61 4.83 -4.85 -4.00
CA ARG A 61 6.02 -4.95 -3.15
C ARG A 61 5.71 -5.48 -1.75
N LEU A 62 4.55 -5.14 -1.17
CA LEU A 62 4.07 -5.78 0.05
C LEU A 62 3.83 -7.28 -0.16
N ALA A 63 3.28 -7.68 -1.32
CA ALA A 63 3.08 -9.09 -1.66
C ALA A 63 4.42 -9.83 -1.83
N GLN A 64 5.41 -9.24 -2.51
CA GLN A 64 6.75 -9.83 -2.62
C GLN A 64 7.44 -10.00 -1.25
N LEU A 65 7.30 -9.02 -0.36
CA LEU A 65 7.84 -9.11 1.00
C LEU A 65 7.15 -10.20 1.82
N MET A 66 5.82 -10.31 1.69
CA MET A 66 5.05 -11.40 2.32
C MET A 66 5.46 -12.77 1.79
N ASP A 67 5.64 -12.91 0.47
CA ASP A 67 6.07 -14.15 -0.18
C ASP A 67 7.48 -14.54 0.25
N SER A 68 8.42 -13.59 0.25
CA SER A 68 9.81 -13.80 0.69
C SER A 68 9.92 -14.16 2.17
N ALA A 69 9.00 -13.69 3.01
CA ALA A 69 8.99 -14.00 4.44
C ALA A 69 8.26 -15.30 4.79
N ASN A 70 7.48 -15.85 3.85
CA ASN A 70 6.75 -17.10 4.00
C ASN A 70 7.46 -18.29 3.31
N ALA A 71 8.53 -18.02 2.54
CA ALA A 71 9.41 -19.00 1.91
C ALA A 71 10.56 -19.40 2.86
#